data_AF-A0ABD1HE93-F1
#
_entry.id   AF-A0ABD1HE93-F1
#
_cell.length_a   1.000
_cell.length_b   1.000
_cell.length_c   1.000
_cell.angle_alpha   90.00
_cell.angle_beta   90.00
_cell.angle_gamma   90.00
#
_symmetry.space_group_name_H-M   'P 1'
#
loop_
_entity.id
_entity.type
_entity.pdbx_description
1 polymer ?
#
loop_
_entity_poly.entity_id
_entity_poly.type
_entity_poly.pdbx_seq_one_letter_code
_entity_poly.pdbx_strand_id
1 'polypeptide(L)'
;MAHNMDDDPEIGSLNAHLSGEPAQAIVVSEGQAGIEVKNNVLAVMPHFYGRKVDNPYVFLHEFCKLCGIQKRPTGSTEEEYMLRALPFALKREADTWFMRLPPNSIRTWADFKSLFLDYFFPATKTNALKKEIQGATQESDETLSMYWSRFKGMLDACLNN
;
A
#
# COMPACT_ATOMS: atom_id res chain seq x y z
N MET A 1 -48.88 -8.83 -10.56
CA MET A 1 -47.50 -9.04 -11.06
C MET A 1 -46.58 -8.54 -9.96
N ALA A 2 -45.92 -9.44 -9.24
CA ALA A 2 -45.01 -9.09 -8.16
C ALA A 2 -43.73 -8.50 -8.77
N HIS A 3 -43.31 -7.35 -8.26
CA HIS A 3 -42.06 -6.69 -8.62
C HIS A 3 -40.95 -7.35 -7.78
N ASN A 4 -40.13 -8.19 -8.42
CA ASN A 4 -38.96 -8.78 -7.77
C ASN A 4 -37.95 -7.65 -7.49
N MET A 5 -37.68 -7.41 -6.20
CA MET A 5 -36.69 -6.45 -5.69
C MET A 5 -35.38 -7.16 -5.36
N ASP A 6 -34.88 -8.01 -6.26
CA ASP A 6 -33.67 -8.82 -6.05
C ASP A 6 -32.61 -8.58 -7.14
N ASP A 7 -32.38 -7.32 -7.53
CA ASP A 7 -31.21 -6.93 -8.32
C ASP A 7 -30.51 -5.75 -7.63
N ASP A 8 -29.96 -6.02 -6.45
CA ASP A 8 -28.99 -5.14 -5.79
C ASP A 8 -27.56 -5.57 -6.19
N PRO A 9 -26.83 -4.77 -6.98
CA PRO A 9 -25.50 -5.13 -7.48
C PRO A 9 -24.41 -5.13 -6.38
N GLU A 10 -24.71 -4.79 -5.13
CA GLU A 10 -23.71 -4.77 -4.06
C GLU A 10 -23.35 -6.16 -3.47
N ILE A 11 -24.16 -7.20 -3.66
CA ILE A 11 -23.92 -8.51 -3.05
C ILE A 11 -22.82 -9.32 -3.81
N GLY A 12 -22.57 -9.02 -5.08
CA GLY A 12 -21.54 -9.70 -5.88
C GLY A 12 -20.10 -9.39 -5.45
N SER A 13 -19.87 -8.24 -4.80
CA SER A 13 -18.52 -7.79 -4.42
C SER A 13 -18.04 -8.33 -3.07
N LEU A 14 -18.95 -8.87 -2.24
CA LEU A 14 -18.63 -9.31 -0.88
C LEU A 14 -18.13 -10.77 -0.82
N ASN A 15 -18.45 -11.60 -1.81
CA ASN A 15 -18.06 -13.01 -1.82
C ASN A 15 -16.62 -13.27 -2.29
N ALA A 16 -15.95 -12.30 -2.92
CA ALA A 16 -14.54 -12.41 -3.29
C ALA A 16 -13.57 -12.29 -2.10
N HIS A 17 -14.06 -11.89 -0.92
CA HIS A 17 -13.23 -11.55 0.23
C HIS A 17 -12.67 -12.77 1.00
N LEU A 18 -13.08 -14.01 0.67
CA LEU A 18 -12.71 -15.21 1.43
C LEU A 18 -12.14 -16.38 0.61
N SER A 19 -12.12 -16.29 -0.73
CA SER A 19 -11.29 -17.18 -1.55
C SER A 19 -9.99 -16.45 -1.85
N GLY A 20 -8.85 -16.97 -1.37
CA GLY A 20 -7.51 -16.42 -1.62
C GLY A 20 -7.08 -16.50 -3.09
N GLU A 21 -7.93 -16.07 -4.02
CA GLU A 21 -7.51 -15.81 -5.39
C GLU A 21 -6.56 -14.61 -5.36
N PRO A 22 -5.34 -14.74 -5.90
CA PRO A 22 -4.46 -13.60 -6.04
C PRO A 22 -5.19 -12.60 -6.94
N ALA A 23 -5.23 -11.32 -6.54
CA ALA A 23 -5.75 -10.29 -7.41
C ALA A 23 -5.12 -10.44 -8.80
N GLN A 24 -5.91 -10.30 -9.86
CA GLN A 24 -5.52 -10.60 -11.25
C GLN A 24 -4.21 -9.91 -11.69
N ALA A 25 -3.79 -8.87 -10.97
CA ALA A 25 -2.53 -8.17 -11.14
C ALA A 25 -1.27 -8.98 -10.76
N ILE A 26 -1.35 -9.93 -9.81
CA ILE A 26 -0.21 -10.70 -9.31
C ILE A 26 -0.07 -12.01 -10.07
N VAL A 27 1.13 -12.28 -10.60
CA VAL A 27 1.53 -13.60 -11.07
C VAL A 27 2.31 -14.31 -9.98
N VAL A 28 1.81 -15.43 -9.48
CA VAL A 28 2.58 -16.33 -8.61
C VAL A 28 2.85 -17.62 -9.35
N SER A 29 4.10 -18.11 -9.33
CA SER A 29 4.49 -19.38 -9.91
C SER A 29 3.56 -20.51 -9.42
N GLU A 30 2.93 -21.23 -10.36
CA GLU A 30 1.99 -22.34 -10.08
C GLU A 30 2.65 -23.57 -9.42
N GLY A 31 3.97 -23.54 -9.20
CA GLY A 31 4.76 -24.71 -8.82
C GLY A 31 4.69 -25.16 -7.36
N GLN A 32 4.04 -24.42 -6.44
CA GLN A 32 3.99 -24.82 -5.02
C GLN A 32 2.64 -24.50 -4.39
N ALA A 33 1.76 -25.51 -4.38
CA ALA A 33 0.58 -25.53 -3.54
C ALA A 33 1.02 -25.55 -2.06
N GLY A 34 0.75 -24.49 -1.30
CA GLY A 34 0.94 -24.51 0.15
C GLY A 34 1.33 -23.20 0.84
N ILE A 35 1.53 -22.09 0.12
CA ILE A 35 1.77 -20.80 0.78
C ILE A 35 0.42 -20.24 1.28
N GLU A 36 0.15 -20.45 2.56
CA GLU A 36 -1.04 -19.97 3.26
C GLU A 36 -0.70 -18.79 4.20
N VAL A 37 -1.52 -17.75 4.16
CA VAL A 37 -1.46 -16.63 5.10
C VAL A 37 -2.30 -16.97 6.32
N LYS A 38 -1.64 -17.31 7.43
CA LYS A 38 -2.30 -17.80 8.65
C LYS A 38 -3.11 -16.69 9.34
N ASN A 39 -4.21 -17.07 9.98
CA ASN A 39 -5.09 -16.15 10.72
C ASN A 39 -4.37 -15.30 11.79
N ASN A 40 -3.39 -15.85 12.49
CA ASN A 40 -2.62 -15.10 13.48
C ASN A 40 -1.76 -13.99 12.84
N VAL A 41 -1.35 -14.17 11.57
CA VAL A 41 -0.64 -13.14 10.79
C VAL A 41 -1.63 -12.07 10.34
N LEU A 42 -2.81 -12.47 9.84
CA LEU A 42 -3.87 -11.54 9.46
C LEU A 42 -4.28 -10.62 10.61
N ALA A 43 -4.35 -11.16 11.84
CA ALA A 43 -4.71 -10.40 13.04
C ALA A 43 -3.74 -9.25 13.37
N VAL A 44 -2.46 -9.38 12.99
CA VAL A 44 -1.41 -8.38 13.26
C VAL A 44 -0.91 -7.70 11.98
N MET A 45 -1.59 -7.92 10.86
CA MET A 45 -1.16 -7.43 9.56
C MET A 45 -1.24 -5.90 9.53
N PRO A 46 -0.15 -5.20 9.13
CA PRO A 46 -0.23 -3.77 8.90
C PRO A 46 -1.20 -3.52 7.73
N HIS A 47 -2.08 -2.53 7.91
CA HIS A 47 -3.05 -2.15 6.91
C HIS A 47 -2.67 -0.83 6.27
N PHE A 48 -2.72 -0.77 4.94
CA PHE A 48 -2.58 0.48 4.19
C PHE A 48 -3.93 0.85 3.58
N TYR A 49 -4.45 2.03 3.93
CA TYR A 49 -5.79 2.45 3.51
C TYR A 49 -5.77 3.39 2.30
N GLY A 50 -4.58 3.88 1.90
CA GLY A 50 -4.41 4.85 0.82
C GLY A 50 -4.70 6.29 1.20
N ARG A 51 -4.81 6.62 2.50
CA ARG A 51 -5.14 7.99 2.96
C ARG A 51 -3.93 8.90 2.80
N LYS A 52 -4.17 10.22 2.69
CA LYS A 52 -3.11 11.24 2.65
C LYS A 52 -2.15 11.21 3.84
N VAL A 53 -2.61 10.72 5.00
CA VAL A 53 -1.82 10.58 6.23
C VAL A 53 -1.09 9.25 6.33
N ASP A 54 -1.42 8.28 5.47
CA ASP A 54 -0.74 7.00 5.47
C ASP A 54 0.64 7.16 4.83
N ASN A 55 1.70 6.77 5.53
CA ASN A 55 3.05 6.77 4.97
C ASN A 55 3.31 5.42 4.26
N PRO A 56 3.55 5.41 2.93
CA PRO A 56 3.74 4.18 2.17
C PRO A 56 5.07 3.48 2.50
N TYR A 57 6.12 4.21 2.87
CA TYR A 57 7.40 3.60 3.28
C TYR A 57 7.29 2.90 4.63
N VAL A 58 6.61 3.51 5.60
CA VAL A 58 6.37 2.88 6.92
C VAL A 58 5.56 1.60 6.73
N PHE A 59 4.53 1.64 5.89
CA PHE A 59 3.77 0.44 5.55
C PHE A 59 4.65 -0.66 4.93
N LEU A 60 5.43 -0.32 3.89
CA LEU A 60 6.32 -1.29 3.23
C LEU A 60 7.32 -1.90 4.22
N HIS A 61 7.89 -1.08 5.12
CA HIS A 61 8.82 -1.55 6.14
C HIS A 61 8.17 -2.56 7.10
N GLU A 62 7.02 -2.21 7.70
CA GLU A 62 6.33 -3.09 8.65
C GLU A 62 5.79 -4.35 7.97
N PHE A 63 5.31 -4.24 6.73
CA PHE A 63 4.83 -5.38 5.96
C PHE A 63 5.97 -6.37 5.63
N CYS A 64 7.11 -5.88 5.12
CA CYS A 64 8.30 -6.69 4.88
C CYS A 64 8.76 -7.38 6.16
N LYS A 65 8.85 -6.63 7.27
CA LYS A 65 9.27 -7.17 8.56
C LYS A 65 8.34 -8.28 9.05
N LEU A 66 7.03 -8.08 8.96
CA LEU A 66 6.05 -9.10 9.34
C LEU A 66 6.17 -10.35 8.46
N CYS A 67 6.33 -10.20 7.14
CA CYS A 67 6.47 -11.31 6.21
C CYS A 67 7.79 -12.09 6.40
N GLY A 68 8.89 -11.37 6.67
CA GLY A 68 10.22 -11.96 6.84
C GLY A 68 10.30 -12.94 8.01
N ILE A 69 9.55 -12.70 9.09
CA ILE A 69 9.51 -13.58 10.27
C ILE A 69 8.59 -14.81 10.10
N GLN A 70 7.85 -14.92 9.00
CA GLN A 70 6.92 -16.03 8.81
C GLN A 70 7.64 -17.31 8.40
N LYS A 71 7.25 -18.43 9.02
CA LYS A 71 7.67 -19.77 8.57
C LYS A 71 7.00 -20.08 7.24
N ARG A 72 7.80 -20.40 6.24
CA ARG A 72 7.37 -20.68 4.87
C ARG A 72 7.56 -22.16 4.52
N PRO A 73 6.72 -22.74 3.65
CA PRO A 73 6.94 -24.10 3.12
C PRO A 73 8.31 -24.23 2.45
N THR A 74 8.90 -25.43 2.54
CA THR A 74 10.17 -25.73 1.86
C THR A 74 10.05 -25.47 0.37
N GLY A 75 10.97 -24.68 -0.18
CA GLY A 75 11.01 -24.33 -1.59
C GLY A 75 10.32 -23.01 -1.95
N SER A 76 9.57 -22.40 -1.03
CA SER A 76 8.92 -21.11 -1.29
C SER A 76 9.83 -19.94 -0.91
N THR A 77 9.79 -18.89 -1.73
CA THR A 77 10.55 -17.67 -1.52
C THR A 77 9.81 -16.71 -0.58
N GLU A 78 10.56 -15.80 0.03
CA GLU A 78 9.97 -14.71 0.82
C GLU A 78 9.08 -13.81 -0.05
N GLU A 79 9.53 -13.53 -1.27
CA GLU A 79 8.81 -12.70 -2.23
C GLU A 79 7.45 -13.30 -2.61
N GLU A 80 7.37 -14.61 -2.87
CA GLU A 80 6.10 -15.28 -3.16
C GLU A 80 5.12 -15.18 -1.98
N TYR A 81 5.62 -15.31 -0.74
CA TYR A 81 4.79 -15.11 0.45
C TYR A 81 4.28 -13.67 0.55
N MET A 82 5.17 -12.69 0.36
CA MET A 82 4.82 -11.27 0.40
C MET A 82 3.76 -10.91 -0.64
N LEU A 83 3.92 -11.37 -1.88
CA LEU A 83 2.95 -11.15 -2.94
C LEU A 83 1.59 -11.79 -2.62
N ARG A 84 1.56 -13.00 -2.06
CA ARG A 84 0.30 -13.63 -1.62
C ARG A 84 -0.34 -12.96 -0.41
N ALA A 85 0.45 -12.38 0.50
CA ALA A 85 -0.04 -11.69 1.68
C ALA A 85 -0.58 -10.27 1.37
N LEU A 86 -0.15 -9.70 0.25
CA LEU A 86 -0.41 -8.33 -0.16
C LEU A 86 -1.90 -7.93 -0.20
N PRO A 87 -2.80 -8.71 -0.83
CA PRO A 87 -4.22 -8.35 -0.92
C PRO A 87 -4.89 -8.19 0.45
N PHE A 88 -4.39 -8.91 1.47
CA PHE A 88 -4.95 -8.82 2.82
C PHE A 88 -4.54 -7.53 3.54
N ALA A 89 -3.40 -6.95 3.18
CA ALA A 89 -2.84 -5.75 3.81
C ALA A 89 -3.39 -4.44 3.21
N LEU A 90 -3.85 -4.47 1.95
CA LEU A 90 -4.44 -3.29 1.31
C LEU A 90 -5.92 -3.17 1.68
N LYS A 91 -6.36 -1.93 1.94
CA LYS A 91 -7.74 -1.61 2.32
C LYS A 91 -8.22 -0.35 1.60
N ARG A 92 -9.54 -0.24 1.42
CA ARG A 92 -10.21 0.97 0.89
C ARG A 92 -9.60 1.45 -0.43
N GLU A 93 -9.02 2.65 -0.46
CA GLU A 93 -8.47 3.25 -1.68
C GLU A 93 -7.31 2.41 -2.23
N ALA A 94 -6.49 1.84 -1.34
CA ALA A 94 -5.38 0.98 -1.74
C ALA A 94 -5.85 -0.32 -2.38
N ASP A 95 -6.89 -0.95 -1.82
CA ASP A 95 -7.50 -2.14 -2.39
C ASP A 95 -8.16 -1.83 -3.74
N THR A 96 -8.91 -0.73 -3.82
CA THR A 96 -9.54 -0.27 -5.07
C THR A 96 -8.52 0.00 -6.18
N TRP A 97 -7.40 0.65 -5.85
CA TRP A 97 -6.29 0.88 -6.79
C TRP A 97 -5.69 -0.45 -7.27
N PHE A 98 -5.41 -1.36 -6.34
CA PHE A 98 -4.79 -2.64 -6.62
C PHE A 98 -5.65 -3.51 -7.53
N MET A 99 -6.98 -3.52 -7.34
CA MET A 99 -7.94 -4.23 -8.20
C MET A 99 -8.07 -3.64 -9.62
N ARG A 100 -7.62 -2.39 -9.83
CA ARG A 100 -7.64 -1.72 -11.14
C ARG A 100 -6.35 -1.91 -11.93
N LEU A 101 -5.33 -2.53 -11.35
CA LEU A 101 -4.07 -2.78 -12.03
C LEU A 101 -4.29 -3.75 -13.21
N PRO A 102 -3.56 -3.56 -14.33
CA PRO A 102 -3.62 -4.50 -15.44
C PRO A 102 -3.25 -5.93 -14.99
N PRO A 103 -3.87 -6.97 -15.55
CA PRO A 103 -3.49 -8.34 -15.25
C PRO A 103 -2.00 -8.58 -15.47
N ASN A 104 -1.38 -9.36 -14.58
CA ASN A 104 0.05 -9.69 -14.64
C ASN A 104 1.02 -8.48 -14.57
N SER A 105 0.59 -7.34 -14.02
CA SER A 105 1.44 -6.16 -13.85
C SER A 105 2.46 -6.29 -12.71
N ILE A 106 2.23 -7.20 -11.76
CA ILE A 106 3.10 -7.46 -10.61
C ILE A 106 3.63 -8.88 -10.71
N ARG A 107 4.92 -9.04 -11.03
CA ARG A 107 5.60 -10.35 -11.05
C ARG A 107 6.60 -10.49 -9.90
N THR A 108 7.14 -9.36 -9.45
CA THR A 108 8.11 -9.28 -8.35
C THR A 108 7.64 -8.29 -7.30
N TRP A 109 8.23 -8.37 -6.10
CA TRP A 109 8.05 -7.35 -5.06
C TRP A 109 8.54 -5.98 -5.53
N ALA A 110 9.56 -5.94 -6.39
CA ALA A 110 10.05 -4.69 -6.99
C ALA A 110 8.99 -4.02 -7.87
N ASP A 111 8.28 -4.79 -8.70
CA ASP A 111 7.19 -4.29 -9.55
C ASP A 111 6.09 -3.67 -8.69
N PHE A 112 5.67 -4.38 -7.65
CA PHE A 112 4.67 -3.86 -6.71
C PHE A 112 5.14 -2.55 -6.07
N LYS A 113 6.35 -2.52 -5.49
CA LYS A 113 6.87 -1.31 -4.84
C LYS A 113 6.90 -0.12 -5.78
N SER A 114 7.33 -0.32 -7.03
CA SER A 114 7.37 0.76 -8.02
C SER A 114 5.97 1.31 -8.27
N LEU A 115 5.01 0.46 -8.64
CA LEU A 115 3.64 0.87 -8.93
C LEU A 115 2.96 1.52 -7.71
N PHE A 116 3.18 0.96 -6.53
CA PHE A 116 2.62 1.43 -5.27
C PHE A 116 3.15 2.81 -4.90
N LEU A 117 4.47 3.01 -4.96
CA LEU A 117 5.09 4.28 -4.65
C LEU A 117 4.79 5.33 -5.72
N ASP A 118 4.74 4.97 -7.00
CA ASP A 118 4.37 5.90 -8.06
C ASP A 118 2.95 6.44 -7.88
N TYR A 119 2.01 5.61 -7.39
CA TYR A 119 0.63 6.01 -7.18
C TYR A 119 0.39 6.74 -5.86
N PHE A 120 0.85 6.18 -4.73
CA PHE A 120 0.59 6.74 -3.40
C PHE A 120 1.62 7.80 -2.98
N PHE A 121 2.80 7.78 -3.59
CA PHE A 121 3.89 8.70 -3.31
C PHE A 121 4.56 9.26 -4.59
N PRO A 122 3.78 9.86 -5.51
CA PRO A 122 4.32 10.32 -6.77
C PRO A 122 5.44 11.35 -6.53
N ALA A 123 6.55 11.20 -7.26
CA ALA A 123 7.73 12.05 -7.15
C ALA A 123 7.44 13.56 -7.31
N THR A 124 6.31 13.93 -7.91
CA THR A 124 5.82 15.31 -8.00
C THR A 124 5.53 15.92 -6.62
N LYS A 125 5.03 15.15 -5.64
CA LYS A 125 4.85 15.62 -4.26
C LYS A 125 6.19 15.85 -3.57
N THR A 126 7.15 14.94 -3.74
CA THR A 126 8.50 15.09 -3.19
C THR A 126 9.27 16.25 -3.82
N ASN A 127 9.11 16.48 -5.13
CA ASN A 127 9.72 17.61 -5.83
C ASN A 127 9.08 18.94 -5.46
N ALA A 128 7.77 18.99 -5.23
CA ALA A 128 7.09 20.18 -4.72
C ALA A 128 7.60 20.55 -3.32
N LEU A 129 7.69 19.59 -2.39
CA LEU A 129 8.23 19.80 -1.05
C LEU A 129 9.70 20.23 -1.08
N LYS A 130 10.53 19.59 -1.91
CA LYS A 130 11.93 20.00 -2.10
C LYS A 130 12.05 21.43 -2.64
N LYS A 131 11.21 21.80 -3.61
CA LYS A 131 11.19 23.16 -4.18
C LYS A 131 10.72 24.18 -3.15
N GLU A 132 9.74 23.84 -2.32
CA GLU A 132 9.25 24.68 -1.23
C GLU A 132 10.33 24.90 -0.16
N ILE A 133 11.07 23.85 0.22
CA ILE A 133 12.22 23.97 1.14
C ILE A 133 13.33 24.81 0.52
N GLN A 134 13.67 24.61 -0.75
CA GLN A 134 14.70 25.39 -1.45
C GLN A 134 14.32 26.85 -1.64
N GLY A 135 13.03 27.14 -1.78
CA GLY A 135 12.48 28.49 -1.92
C GLY A 135 12.07 29.15 -0.60
N ALA A 136 12.22 28.47 0.54
CA ALA A 136 11.80 28.99 1.83
C ALA A 136 12.67 30.19 2.22
N THR A 137 12.02 31.33 2.39
CA THR A 137 12.62 32.56 2.93
C THR A 137 11.79 33.06 4.12
N GLN A 138 12.43 33.83 5.00
CA GLN A 138 11.74 34.53 6.06
C GLN A 138 10.90 35.66 5.44
N GLU A 139 9.60 35.69 5.76
CA GLU A 139 8.70 36.76 5.31
C GLU A 139 8.95 38.05 6.10
N SER A 140 8.56 39.20 5.54
CA SER A 140 8.82 40.53 6.14
C SER A 140 8.10 40.74 7.49
N ASP A 141 7.02 40.01 7.73
CA ASP A 141 6.21 40.03 8.96
C ASP A 141 6.49 38.83 9.88
N GLU A 142 7.32 37.88 9.46
CA GLU A 142 7.72 36.73 10.29
C GLU A 142 8.91 37.08 11.20
N THR A 143 8.82 36.67 12.46
CA THR A 143 10.01 36.60 13.31
C THR A 143 10.86 35.38 12.93
N LEU A 144 12.16 35.43 13.25
CA LEU A 144 13.06 34.29 13.01
C LEU A 144 12.55 32.98 13.65
N SER A 145 11.92 33.08 14.82
CA SER A 145 11.36 31.93 15.53
C SER A 145 10.19 31.30 14.77
N MET A 146 9.30 32.12 14.19
CA MET A 146 8.17 31.67 13.38
C MET A 146 8.65 31.01 12.09
N TYR A 147 9.56 31.67 11.37
CA TYR A 147 10.21 31.11 10.19
C TYR A 147 10.84 29.74 10.49
N TRP A 148 11.62 29.66 11.57
CA TRP A 148 12.28 28.41 11.96
C TRP A 148 11.29 27.31 12.31
N SER A 149 10.16 27.64 12.96
CA SER A 149 9.12 26.66 13.25
C SER A 149 8.44 26.14 11.99
N ARG A 150 8.15 27.01 11.02
CA ARG A 150 7.58 26.63 9.71
C ARG A 150 8.57 25.79 8.90
N PHE A 151 9.83 26.21 8.84
CA PHE A 151 10.89 25.50 8.13
C PHE A 151 11.12 24.10 8.68
N LYS A 152 11.09 23.91 10.01
CA LYS A 152 11.11 22.56 10.61
C LYS A 152 9.90 21.73 10.20
N GLY A 153 8.70 22.30 10.20
CA GLY A 153 7.50 21.61 9.72
C GLY A 153 7.62 21.14 8.27
N MET A 154 8.26 21.93 7.40
CA MET A 154 8.57 21.52 6.02
C MET A 154 9.59 20.39 5.94
N LEU A 155 10.64 20.42 6.77
CA LEU A 155 11.63 19.34 6.86
C LEU A 155 11.00 18.04 7.38
N ASP A 156 10.18 18.12 8.42
CA ASP A 156 9.46 16.97 8.98
C ASP A 156 8.49 16.40 7.95
N ALA A 157 7.82 17.25 7.17
CA ALA A 157 6.98 16.83 6.05
C ALA A 157 7.78 16.29 4.85
N CYS A 158 9.10 16.41 4.81
CA CYS A 158 9.95 15.81 3.78
C CYS A 158 10.66 14.52 4.27
N LEU A 159 10.89 14.41 5.58
CA LEU A 159 11.59 13.28 6.21
C LEU A 159 10.63 12.22 6.77
N ASN A 160 9.41 12.60 7.13
CA ASN A 160 8.34 11.69 7.59
C ASN A 160 7.30 11.38 6.48
N ASN A 161 7.62 11.73 5.23
CA ASN A 161 6.83 11.41 4.03
C ASN A 161 7.63 10.46 3.14
#